data_AF-A0A530QRM9-F1
#
_entry.id   AF-A0A530QRM9-F1
#
_cell.length_a   1.000
_cell.length_b   1.000
_cell.length_c   1.000
_cell.angle_alpha   90.00
_cell.angle_beta   90.00
_cell.angle_gamma   90.00
#
_symmetry.space_group_name_H-M   'P 1'
#
loop_
_entity.id
_entity.type
_entity.pdbx_description
1 polymer ?
#
loop_
_entity_poly.entity_id
_entity_poly.type
_entity_poly.pdbx_seq_one_letter_code
_entity_poly.pdbx_strand_id
1 'polypeptide(L)'
;TIAPWSYLASLPFAPEICLPALRHLRERHPEVVDSFRVPSGFNPTLANRRKFGPSGWISDAHYGLDQGIVVLMIENHRSRLIWDLMRSSPHIRRGLCKAGFSGGWLSEPADPKDRAE
;
A
#
# COMPACT_ATOMS: atom_id res chain seq x y z
N THR A 1 0.32 1.46 18.62
CA THR A 1 0.77 2.26 17.47
C THR A 1 0.18 1.66 16.21
N ILE A 2 -0.30 2.51 15.30
CA ILE A 2 -0.94 2.12 14.05
C ILE A 2 -0.13 2.73 12.90
N ALA A 3 0.07 1.98 11.82
CA ALA A 3 0.70 2.42 10.58
C ALA A 3 -0.39 2.74 9.54
N PRO A 4 -0.80 4.02 9.37
CA PRO A 4 -1.98 4.37 8.56
C PRO A 4 -1.79 4.08 7.07
N TRP A 5 -0.54 4.08 6.57
CA TRP A 5 -0.22 3.67 5.20
C TRP A 5 -0.60 2.21 4.89
N SER A 6 -0.65 1.33 5.90
CA SER A 6 -0.98 -0.08 5.71
C SER A 6 -2.39 -0.30 5.15
N TYR A 7 -3.34 0.59 5.44
CA TYR A 7 -4.71 0.51 4.94
C TYR A 7 -4.71 0.68 3.42
N LEU A 8 -4.03 1.71 2.93
CA LEU A 8 -3.90 2.00 1.50
C LEU A 8 -3.08 0.92 0.78
N ALA A 9 -2.00 0.45 1.41
CA ALA A 9 -1.16 -0.64 0.87
C ALA A 9 -1.91 -1.98 0.76
N SER A 10 -3.05 -2.13 1.44
CA SER A 10 -3.85 -3.36 1.43
C SER A 10 -5.08 -3.29 0.50
N LEU A 11 -5.28 -2.17 -0.22
CA LEU A 11 -6.42 -1.98 -1.13
C LEU A 11 -6.61 -3.08 -2.17
N PRO A 12 -5.58 -3.68 -2.77
CA PRO A 12 -5.79 -4.77 -3.73
C PRO A 12 -6.38 -6.04 -3.12
N PHE A 13 -6.35 -6.19 -1.79
CA PHE A 13 -6.76 -7.40 -1.09
C PHE A 13 -8.11 -7.27 -0.39
N ALA A 14 -8.37 -6.13 0.27
CA ALA A 14 -9.57 -5.92 1.09
C ALA A 14 -10.09 -4.48 1.02
N PRO A 15 -10.43 -3.96 -0.16
CA PRO A 15 -10.86 -2.57 -0.33
C PRO A 15 -12.10 -2.21 0.52
N GLU A 16 -13.00 -3.17 0.73
CA GLU A 16 -14.20 -3.06 1.56
C GLU A 16 -13.90 -2.85 3.05
N ILE A 17 -12.71 -3.23 3.52
CA ILE A 17 -12.23 -2.99 4.89
C ILE A 17 -11.36 -1.72 4.92
N CYS A 18 -10.44 -1.59 3.97
CA CYS A 18 -9.44 -0.53 3.95
C CYS A 18 -10.05 0.86 3.71
N LEU A 19 -11.02 1.00 2.80
CA LEU A 19 -11.63 2.30 2.49
C LEU A 19 -12.47 2.84 3.67
N PRO A 20 -13.34 2.05 4.34
CA PRO A 20 -13.99 2.51 5.56
C PRO A 20 -13.00 2.84 6.69
N ALA A 21 -11.95 2.04 6.88
CA ALA A 21 -10.94 2.31 7.90
C ALA A 21 -10.22 3.65 7.67
N LEU A 22 -9.86 3.97 6.42
CA LEU A 22 -9.26 5.26 6.06
C LEU A 22 -10.21 6.44 6.27
N ARG A 23 -11.49 6.29 5.92
CA ARG A 23 -12.52 7.32 6.16
C ARG A 23 -12.66 7.58 7.66
N HIS A 24 -12.79 6.52 8.46
CA HIS A 24 -12.87 6.61 9.90
C HIS A 24 -11.62 7.26 10.51
N LEU A 25 -10.42 6.90 10.04
CA LEU A 25 -9.18 7.54 10.46
C LEU A 25 -9.21 9.05 10.21
N ARG A 26 -9.61 9.47 9.01
CA ARG A 26 -9.67 10.90 8.64
C ARG A 26 -10.73 11.67 9.43
N GLU A 27 -11.85 11.03 9.77
CA GLU A 27 -12.90 11.62 10.61
C GLU A 27 -12.48 11.76 12.07
N ARG A 28 -11.82 10.73 12.61
CA ARG A 28 -11.48 10.64 14.05
C ARG A 28 -10.16 11.32 14.41
N HIS A 29 -9.22 11.32 13.47
CA HIS A 29 -7.85 11.80 13.61
C HIS A 29 -7.42 12.57 12.34
N PRO A 30 -8.07 13.70 12.00
CA PRO A 30 -7.76 14.48 10.80
C PRO A 30 -6.29 14.90 10.72
N GLU A 31 -5.62 15.08 11.86
CA GLU A 31 -4.20 15.44 11.97
C GLU A 31 -3.24 14.34 11.49
N VAL A 32 -3.70 13.09 11.37
CA VAL A 32 -2.90 11.95 10.87
C VAL A 32 -2.84 11.96 9.35
N VAL A 33 -3.70 12.71 8.66
CA VAL A 33 -3.71 12.81 7.20
C VAL A 33 -3.28 14.22 6.80
N ASP A 34 -2.01 14.36 6.39
CA ASP A 34 -1.49 15.63 5.84
C ASP A 34 -1.56 15.59 4.31
N SER A 35 -2.53 16.32 3.75
CA SER A 35 -2.70 16.49 2.30
C SER A 35 -2.85 15.13 1.58
N PHE A 36 -1.80 14.66 0.90
CA PHE A 36 -1.78 13.39 0.17
C PHE A 36 -0.88 12.34 0.84
N ARG A 37 -0.42 12.59 2.07
CA ARG A 37 0.54 11.74 2.79
C ARG A 37 -0.05 11.25 4.09
N VAL A 38 0.45 10.10 4.50
CA VAL A 38 0.16 9.50 5.81
C VAL A 38 1.50 9.19 6.51
N PRO A 39 1.62 9.46 7.81
CA PRO A 39 2.86 9.28 8.55
C PRO A 39 3.22 7.80 8.67
N SER A 40 4.49 7.50 9.02
CA SER A 40 4.92 6.12 9.24
C SER A 40 4.14 5.42 10.36
N GLY A 41 3.64 6.20 11.33
CA GLY A 41 2.76 5.72 12.37
C GLY A 41 2.19 6.82 13.23
N PHE A 42 1.14 6.47 13.98
CA PHE A 42 0.57 7.30 15.04
C PHE A 42 0.11 6.43 16.22
N ASN A 43 -0.05 7.05 17.39
CA ASN A 43 -0.54 6.40 18.58
C ASN A 43 -1.42 7.35 19.41
N PRO A 44 -2.76 7.25 19.28
CA PRO A 44 -3.68 8.14 19.97
C PRO A 44 -3.79 7.82 21.48
N THR A 45 -3.37 6.63 21.94
CA THR A 45 -3.42 6.28 23.38
C THR A 45 -2.39 7.07 24.21
N LEU A 46 -1.49 7.79 23.55
CA LEU A 46 -0.51 8.66 24.17
C LEU A 46 -1.03 10.10 24.35
N ALA A 47 -2.26 10.40 23.93
CA ALA A 47 -2.88 11.71 24.13
C ALA A 47 -2.80 12.17 25.58
N ASN A 48 -2.49 13.46 25.79
CA ASN A 48 -2.40 14.13 27.09
C ASN A 48 -1.39 13.54 28.09
N ARG A 49 -0.50 12.65 27.65
CA ARG A 49 0.63 12.19 28.46
C ARG A 49 1.69 13.30 28.51
N ARG A 50 2.50 13.35 29.58
CA ARG A 50 3.51 14.40 29.86
C ARG A 50 4.39 14.86 28.67
N LYS A 51 4.60 14.02 27.66
CA LYS A 51 5.45 14.31 26.48
C LYS A 51 4.67 14.52 25.17
N PHE A 52 3.35 14.41 25.18
CA PHE A 52 2.53 14.35 23.96
C PHE A 52 1.32 15.28 24.07
N GLY A 53 0.94 15.86 22.94
CA GLY A 53 -0.21 16.77 22.84
C GLY A 53 -1.57 16.04 22.90
N PRO A 54 -2.67 16.76 22.63
CA PRO A 54 -4.02 16.19 22.63
C PRO A 54 -4.22 15.08 21.59
N SER A 55 -3.41 15.07 20.53
CA SER A 55 -3.43 14.07 19.45
C SER A 55 -2.56 12.84 19.72
N GLY A 56 -1.84 12.80 20.85
CA GLY A 56 -0.89 11.73 21.15
C GLY A 56 0.40 11.84 20.34
N TRP A 57 0.93 10.69 19.91
CA TRP A 57 2.14 10.65 19.09
C TRP A 57 1.77 10.48 17.62
N ILE A 58 2.37 11.30 16.75
CA ILE A 58 2.30 11.16 15.29
C ILE A 58 3.76 11.23 14.81
N SER A 59 4.14 10.33 13.91
CA SER A 59 5.48 10.37 13.33
C SER A 59 5.63 11.62 12.46
N ASP A 60 6.69 12.40 12.72
CA ASP A 60 7.06 13.54 11.87
C ASP A 60 7.62 13.08 10.49
N ALA A 61 7.93 11.79 10.36
CA ALA A 61 8.61 11.24 9.20
C ALA A 61 7.66 10.54 8.23
N HIS A 62 7.97 10.73 6.94
CA HIS A 62 7.38 10.01 5.82
C HIS A 62 8.49 9.26 5.10
N TYR A 63 8.45 7.93 5.13
CA TYR A 63 9.48 7.12 4.50
C TYR A 63 9.06 6.71 3.09
N GLY A 64 10.02 6.75 2.16
CA GLY A 64 9.79 6.35 0.77
C GLY A 64 9.31 4.91 0.64
N LEU A 65 9.68 4.02 1.57
CA LEU A 65 9.18 2.64 1.57
C LEU A 65 7.67 2.57 1.86
N ASP A 66 7.17 3.36 2.81
CA ASP A 66 5.76 3.42 3.21
C ASP A 66 4.93 4.09 2.11
N GLN A 67 5.41 5.23 1.59
CA GLN A 67 4.67 5.98 0.57
C GLN A 67 4.74 5.29 -0.80
N GLY A 68 5.89 4.69 -1.11
CA GLY A 68 6.09 3.96 -2.36
C GLY A 68 5.13 2.79 -2.48
N ILE A 69 5.01 1.96 -1.44
CA ILE A 69 4.05 0.84 -1.47
C ILE A 69 2.60 1.33 -1.56
N VAL A 70 2.24 2.43 -0.89
CA VAL A 70 0.90 3.03 -1.00
C VAL A 70 0.55 3.36 -2.44
N VAL A 71 1.43 4.04 -3.17
CA VAL A 71 1.18 4.41 -4.57
C VAL A 71 1.05 3.17 -5.45
N LEU A 72 1.98 2.22 -5.31
CA LEU A 72 1.96 0.97 -6.09
C LEU A 72 0.68 0.17 -5.87
N MET A 73 0.20 0.11 -4.63
CA MET A 73 -0.97 -0.69 -4.27
C MET A 73 -2.29 0.02 -4.60
N ILE A 74 -2.36 1.35 -4.52
CA ILE A 74 -3.49 2.11 -5.07
C ILE A 74 -3.62 1.82 -6.56
N GLU A 75 -2.52 1.88 -7.32
CA GLU A 75 -2.58 1.64 -8.76
C GLU A 75 -2.92 0.18 -9.09
N ASN A 76 -2.35 -0.79 -8.35
CA ASN A 76 -2.73 -2.20 -8.51
C ASN A 76 -4.21 -2.46 -8.21
N HIS A 77 -4.80 -1.77 -7.24
CA HIS A 77 -6.21 -1.87 -6.96
C HIS A 77 -7.07 -1.29 -8.10
N ARG A 78 -6.63 -0.19 -8.72
CA ARG A 78 -7.39 0.51 -9.78
C ARG A 78 -7.31 -0.18 -11.14
N SER A 79 -6.12 -0.58 -11.56
CA SER A 79 -5.84 -1.00 -12.95
C SER A 79 -5.03 -2.29 -13.04
N ARG A 80 -4.41 -2.73 -11.94
CA ARG A 80 -3.41 -3.81 -11.90
C ARG A 80 -2.10 -3.52 -12.65
N LEU A 81 -1.85 -2.28 -13.08
CA LEU A 81 -0.71 -1.90 -13.92
C LEU A 81 0.64 -2.48 -13.48
N ILE A 82 0.99 -2.33 -12.20
CA ILE A 82 2.30 -2.77 -11.70
C ILE A 82 2.39 -4.29 -11.71
N TRP A 83 1.32 -4.97 -11.31
CA TRP A 83 1.23 -6.43 -11.39
C TRP A 83 1.29 -6.95 -12.81
N ASP A 84 0.60 -6.30 -13.76
CA ASP A 84 0.62 -6.72 -15.16
C ASP A 84 2.00 -6.51 -15.78
N LEU A 85 2.67 -5.38 -15.48
CA LEU A 85 4.06 -5.14 -15.86
C LEU A 85 5.02 -6.21 -15.29
N MET A 86 4.86 -6.56 -14.01
CA MET A 86 5.68 -7.62 -13.39
C MET A 86 5.38 -9.00 -14.00
N ARG A 87 4.12 -9.27 -14.31
CA ARG A 87 3.65 -10.52 -14.91
C ARG A 87 4.15 -10.71 -16.34
N SER A 88 4.24 -9.64 -17.12
CA SER A 88 4.74 -9.66 -18.51
C SER A 88 6.26 -9.83 -18.58
N SER A 89 6.99 -9.47 -17.52
CA SER A 89 8.45 -9.59 -17.47
C SER A 89 8.94 -11.05 -17.60
N PRO A 90 9.66 -11.39 -18.68
CA PRO A 90 10.13 -12.75 -18.88
C PRO A 90 11.21 -13.15 -17.86
N HIS A 91 11.90 -12.17 -17.25
CA HIS A 91 12.89 -12.41 -16.21
C HIS A 91 12.22 -12.84 -14.90
N ILE A 92 11.16 -12.15 -14.47
CA ILE A 92 10.39 -12.50 -13.26
C ILE A 92 9.76 -13.87 -13.43
N ARG A 93 9.09 -14.12 -14.56
CA ARG A 93 8.46 -15.42 -14.85
C ARG A 93 9.47 -16.57 -14.80
N ARG A 94 10.62 -16.45 -15.48
CA ARG A 94 11.68 -17.48 -15.44
C ARG A 94 12.19 -17.70 -14.02
N GLY A 95 12.36 -16.64 -13.24
CA GLY A 95 12.76 -16.73 -11.83
C GLY A 95 11.74 -17.52 -11.00
N LEU A 96 10.46 -17.19 -11.11
CA LEU A 96 9.37 -17.88 -10.41
C LEU A 96 9.28 -19.36 -10.81
N CYS A 97 9.36 -19.69 -12.10
CA CYS A 97 9.37 -21.09 -12.56
C CYS A 97 10.56 -21.86 -11.98
N LYS A 98 11.76 -21.27 -11.96
CA LYS A 98 12.96 -21.90 -11.38
C LYS A 98 12.84 -22.09 -9.86
N ALA A 99 12.08 -21.23 -9.18
CA ALA A 99 11.77 -21.36 -7.76
C ALA A 99 10.63 -22.35 -7.47
N GLY A 100 10.07 -23.03 -8.48
CA GLY A 100 9.03 -24.05 -8.31
C GLY A 100 7.59 -23.51 -8.26
N PHE A 101 7.38 -22.21 -8.51
CA PHE A 101 6.03 -21.66 -8.64
C PHE A 101 5.37 -22.15 -9.93
N SER A 102 4.05 -22.36 -9.89
CA SER A 102 3.23 -22.74 -11.03
C SER A 102 1.82 -22.16 -10.91
N GLY A 103 1.03 -22.20 -12.00
CA GLY A 103 -0.33 -21.67 -12.02
C GLY A 103 -0.40 -20.13 -12.00
N GLY A 104 -1.63 -19.61 -11.89
CA GLY A 104 -1.92 -18.17 -11.87
C GLY A 104 -1.19 -17.39 -12.97
N TRP A 105 -0.31 -16.47 -12.54
CA TRP A 105 0.52 -15.62 -13.39
C TRP A 105 1.29 -16.39 -14.46
N LEU A 106 1.70 -17.64 -14.18
CA LEU A 106 2.55 -18.45 -15.05
C LEU A 106 1.78 -19.33 -16.04
N SER A 107 0.48 -19.54 -15.83
CA SER A 107 -0.37 -20.41 -16.68
C SER A 107 -0.77 -19.78 -18.01
N GLU A 108 -0.88 -18.45 -18.05
CA GLU A 108 -1.24 -17.73 -19.27
C GLU A 108 0.03 -17.18 -19.94
N PRO A 109 0.13 -17.23 -21.29
CA PRO A 109 1.18 -16.54 -22.02
C PRO A 109 1.08 -15.03 -21.74
N ALA A 110 2.22 -14.34 -21.65
CA ALA A 110 2.21 -12.88 -21.67
C ALA A 110 1.54 -12.40 -22.97
N ASP A 111 0.60 -11.46 -22.88
CA ASP A 111 -0.11 -10.94 -24.06
C ASP A 111 0.94 -10.37 -25.04
N PRO A 112 0.93 -10.76 -26.33
CA PRO A 112 1.81 -10.18 -27.33
C PRO A 112 1.77 -8.65 -27.41
N LYS A 113 0.67 -8.01 -26.96
CA LYS A 113 0.54 -6.55 -26.90
C LYS A 113 1.44 -5.89 -25.85
N ASP A 114 1.89 -6.61 -24.82
CA ASP A 114 2.79 -6.10 -23.78
C ASP A 114 4.25 -5.93 -24.27
N ARG A 115 4.53 -6.23 -25.54
CA ARG A 115 5.88 -6.18 -26.14
C ARG A 115 6.12 -4.96 -27.03
N ALA A 116 5.12 -4.10 -27.20
CA ALA A 116 5.20 -2.95 -28.10
C ALA A 116 4.89 -1.65 -27.36
N GLU A 117 5.88 -1.15 -26.62
CA GLU A 117 6.21 0.27 -26.40
C GLU A 117 7.60 0.38 -25.78
#